data_AF-A0A3D5X9B9-F1
#
_entry.id   AF-A0A3D5X9B9-F1
#
_cell.length_a   1.000
_cell.length_b   1.000
_cell.length_c   1.000
_cell.angle_alpha   90.00
_cell.angle_beta   90.00
_cell.angle_gamma   90.00
#
_symmetry.space_group_name_H-M   'P 1'
#
loop_
_entity.id
_entity.type
_entity.pdbx_description
1 polymer ?
#
loop_
_entity_poly.entity_id
_entity_poly.type
_entity_poly.pdbx_seq_one_letter_code
_entity_poly.pdbx_strand_id
1 'polypeptide(L)'
;MKCKEINNSFIYAIEKSLSSNEQSAFEKHLISCKSCSKSYQRFRNVYQSINTEVEEFTPNPFLAQKVWEKATANTNSIRTLIVPLQRSAIVSIAAAGVALGIVMGTLLSTSSQSTINTNSEYYLQLAEDYFPSNLYSPYEELENND
;
A
#
# COMPACT_ATOMS: atom_id res chain seq x y z
N MET A 1 -8.14 -23.09 -64.58
CA MET A 1 -8.76 -22.06 -63.72
C MET A 1 -9.36 -20.96 -64.58
N LYS A 2 -10.47 -20.40 -64.11
CA LYS A 2 -11.12 -19.23 -64.72
C LYS A 2 -10.45 -17.95 -64.22
N CYS A 3 -10.49 -16.86 -65.00
CA CYS A 3 -9.88 -15.57 -64.61
C CYS A 3 -10.40 -15.06 -63.26
N LYS A 4 -11.67 -15.31 -62.93
CA LYS A 4 -12.28 -14.94 -61.64
C LYS A 4 -11.61 -15.65 -60.46
N GLU A 5 -11.34 -16.95 -60.60
CA GLU A 5 -10.68 -17.75 -59.56
C GLU A 5 -9.27 -17.24 -59.32
N ILE A 6 -8.54 -16.95 -60.39
CA ILE A 6 -7.18 -16.41 -60.34
C ILE A 6 -7.12 -15.07 -59.62
N ASN A 7 -8.04 -14.14 -59.93
CA ASN A 7 -8.09 -12.84 -59.27
C ASN A 7 -8.35 -12.96 -57.76
N ASN A 8 -9.20 -13.91 -57.34
CA ASN A 8 -9.44 -14.19 -55.92
C ASN A 8 -8.23 -14.82 -55.24
N SER A 9 -7.35 -15.48 -56.00
CA SER A 9 -6.16 -16.15 -55.49
C SER A 9 -4.93 -15.24 -55.35
N PHE A 10 -5.01 -13.95 -55.69
CA PHE A 10 -3.84 -13.06 -55.69
C PHE A 10 -3.17 -12.90 -54.33
N ILE A 11 -3.94 -12.69 -53.26
CA ILE A 11 -3.40 -12.52 -51.90
C ILE A 11 -2.71 -13.81 -51.46
N TYR A 12 -3.40 -14.94 -51.60
CA TYR A 12 -2.87 -16.26 -51.24
C TYR A 12 -1.59 -16.62 -52.02
N ALA A 13 -1.50 -16.20 -53.29
CA ALA A 13 -0.28 -16.37 -54.08
C ALA A 13 0.89 -15.53 -53.55
N ILE A 14 0.64 -14.29 -53.13
CA ILE A 14 1.66 -13.40 -52.56
C ILE A 14 2.13 -13.90 -51.19
N GLU A 15 1.19 -14.35 -50.37
CA GLU A 15 1.44 -14.89 -49.02
C GLU A 15 1.95 -16.35 -49.05
N LYS A 16 2.12 -16.93 -50.25
CA LYS A 16 2.58 -18.31 -50.47
C LYS A 16 1.73 -19.36 -49.74
N SER A 17 0.43 -19.13 -49.64
CA SER A 17 -0.52 -19.99 -48.95
C SER A 17 -1.35 -20.88 -49.89
N LEU A 18 -1.08 -20.86 -51.20
CA LEU A 18 -1.70 -21.76 -52.18
C LEU A 18 -1.13 -23.17 -52.05
N SER A 19 -1.98 -24.19 -52.25
CA SER A 19 -1.48 -25.56 -52.36
C SER A 19 -0.61 -25.75 -53.60
N SER A 20 0.29 -26.75 -53.62
CA SER A 20 1.20 -26.99 -54.75
C SER A 20 0.48 -27.11 -56.10
N ASN A 21 -0.68 -27.79 -56.12
CA ASN A 21 -1.49 -27.94 -57.33
C ASN A 21 -2.10 -26.61 -57.79
N GLU A 22 -2.60 -25.80 -56.87
CA GLU A 22 -3.17 -24.48 -57.17
C GLU A 22 -2.09 -23.50 -57.62
N GLN A 23 -0.92 -23.53 -56.99
CA GLN A 23 0.24 -22.72 -57.37
C GLN A 23 0.65 -23.00 -58.82
N SER A 24 0.76 -24.28 -59.20
CA SER A 24 1.09 -24.65 -60.58
C SER A 24 0.00 -24.22 -61.57
N ALA A 25 -1.28 -24.37 -61.22
CA ALA A 25 -2.39 -23.94 -62.05
C ALA A 25 -2.44 -22.40 -62.20
N PHE A 26 -2.11 -21.68 -61.13
CA PHE A 26 -2.04 -20.23 -61.09
C PHE A 26 -0.93 -19.70 -62.00
N GLU A 27 0.28 -20.23 -61.88
CA GLU A 27 1.43 -19.84 -62.72
C GLU A 27 1.17 -20.12 -64.20
N LYS A 28 0.64 -21.31 -64.54
CA LYS A 28 0.23 -21.65 -65.90
C LYS A 28 -0.81 -20.68 -66.47
N HIS A 29 -1.74 -20.22 -65.64
CA HIS A 29 -2.74 -19.25 -66.08
C HIS A 29 -2.13 -17.86 -66.31
N LEU A 30 -1.20 -17.41 -65.46
CA LEU A 30 -0.54 -16.12 -65.65
C LEU A 30 0.33 -16.08 -66.92
N ILE A 31 0.92 -17.22 -67.32
CA ILE A 31 1.66 -17.34 -68.58
C ILE A 31 0.72 -17.26 -69.79
N SER A 32 -0.44 -17.89 -69.72
CA SER A 32 -1.39 -17.94 -70.84
C SER A 32 -2.32 -16.72 -70.94
N CYS A 33 -2.60 -16.02 -69.84
CA CYS A 33 -3.52 -14.89 -69.79
C CYS A 33 -2.81 -13.57 -69.46
N LYS A 34 -2.54 -12.76 -70.50
CA LYS A 34 -1.89 -11.45 -70.37
C LYS A 34 -2.66 -10.46 -69.48
N SER A 35 -4.00 -10.55 -69.47
CA SER A 35 -4.85 -9.69 -68.63
C SER A 35 -4.65 -9.98 -67.15
N CYS A 36 -4.73 -11.26 -66.75
CA CYS A 36 -4.51 -11.68 -65.37
C CYS A 36 -3.08 -11.42 -64.92
N SER A 37 -2.08 -11.63 -65.80
CA SER A 37 -0.68 -11.29 -65.52
C SER A 37 -0.49 -9.80 -65.18
N LYS A 38 -1.05 -8.90 -66.00
CA LYS A 38 -0.98 -7.46 -65.76
C LYS A 38 -1.69 -7.03 -64.49
N SER A 39 -2.87 -7.62 -64.22
CA SER A 39 -3.63 -7.35 -62.99
C SER A 39 -2.88 -7.83 -61.75
N TYR A 40 -2.28 -9.03 -61.80
CA TYR A 40 -1.47 -9.57 -60.71
C TYR A 40 -0.24 -8.70 -60.43
N GLN A 41 0.45 -8.24 -61.47
CA GLN A 41 1.61 -7.34 -61.31
C GLN A 41 1.22 -6.02 -60.64
N ARG A 42 0.10 -5.41 -61.04
CA ARG A 42 -0.41 -4.19 -60.40
C ARG A 42 -0.77 -4.43 -58.94
N PHE A 43 -1.48 -5.53 -58.68
CA PHE A 43 -1.88 -5.91 -57.33
C PHE A 43 -0.66 -6.11 -56.42
N ARG A 44 0.35 -6.84 -56.91
CA ARG A 44 1.61 -7.09 -56.18
C ARG A 44 2.33 -5.79 -55.81
N ASN A 45 2.42 -4.83 -56.73
CA ASN A 45 3.08 -3.55 -56.47
C ASN A 45 2.36 -2.76 -55.36
N VAL A 46 1.02 -2.74 -55.39
CA VAL A 46 0.22 -2.07 -54.35
C VAL A 46 0.40 -2.77 -53.00
N TYR A 47 0.32 -4.11 -52.99
CA TYR A 47 0.52 -4.90 -51.77
C TYR A 47 1.91 -4.67 -51.17
N GLN A 48 2.96 -4.64 -51.99
CA GLN A 48 4.32 -4.32 -51.53
C GLN A 48 4.42 -2.93 -50.92
N SER A 49 3.78 -1.93 -51.54
CA SER A 49 3.79 -0.55 -51.01
C SER A 49 3.13 -0.46 -49.63
N ILE A 50 1.98 -1.15 -49.46
CA ILE A 50 1.29 -1.23 -48.16
C ILE A 50 2.18 -1.92 -47.13
N ASN A 51 2.81 -3.04 -47.50
CA ASN A 51 3.64 -3.79 -46.56
C ASN A 51 4.88 -3.00 -46.12
N THR A 52 5.49 -2.21 -47.03
CA THR A 52 6.57 -1.29 -46.68
C THR A 52 6.10 -0.22 -45.70
N GLU A 53 4.92 0.38 -45.90
CA GLU A 53 4.37 1.35 -44.94
C GLU A 53 4.10 0.74 -43.56
N VAL A 54 3.70 -0.53 -43.51
CA VAL A 54 3.49 -1.26 -42.25
C VAL A 54 4.81 -1.58 -41.56
N GLU A 55 5.83 -2.01 -42.30
CA GLU A 55 7.16 -2.34 -41.76
C GLU A 55 7.94 -1.10 -41.31
N GLU A 56 7.81 0.02 -42.02
CA GLU A 56 8.43 1.31 -41.68
C GLU A 56 7.59 2.12 -40.68
N PHE A 57 6.47 1.57 -40.21
CA PHE A 57 5.62 2.24 -39.22
C PHE A 57 6.37 2.42 -37.89
N THR A 58 6.82 3.64 -37.63
CA THR A 58 7.29 4.05 -36.31
C THR A 58 6.11 4.53 -35.47
N PRO A 59 5.70 3.80 -34.41
CA PRO A 59 4.59 4.25 -33.56
C PRO A 59 4.92 5.61 -32.95
N ASN A 60 3.96 6.53 -32.97
CA ASN A 60 4.12 7.85 -32.37
C ASN A 60 4.39 7.70 -30.86
N PRO A 61 5.57 8.12 -30.35
CA PRO A 61 5.95 7.92 -28.95
C PRO A 61 4.99 8.61 -27.98
N PHE A 62 4.43 9.76 -28.36
CA PHE A 62 3.45 10.48 -27.54
C PHE A 62 2.10 9.76 -27.46
N LEU A 63 1.70 9.06 -28.52
CA LEU A 63 0.47 8.27 -28.52
C LEU A 63 0.63 7.05 -27.62
N ALA A 64 1.77 6.35 -27.72
CA ALA A 64 2.08 5.20 -26.88
C ALA A 64 2.06 5.58 -25.39
N GLN A 65 2.69 6.71 -25.03
CA GLN A 65 2.66 7.24 -23.66
C GLN A 65 1.23 7.52 -23.18
N LYS A 66 0.40 8.24 -23.97
CA LYS A 66 -0.98 8.55 -23.58
C LYS A 66 -1.85 7.30 -23.40
N VAL A 67 -1.65 6.29 -24.26
CA VAL A 67 -2.36 5.00 -24.14
C VAL A 67 -1.94 4.30 -22.85
N TRP A 68 -0.64 4.27 -22.53
CA TRP A 68 -0.12 3.69 -21.30
C TRP A 68 -0.63 4.39 -20.04
N GLU A 69 -0.61 5.72 -20.01
CA GLU A 69 -1.16 6.51 -18.91
C GLU A 69 -2.65 6.22 -18.70
N LYS A 70 -3.44 6.12 -19.77
CA LYS A 70 -4.87 5.79 -19.67
C LYS A 70 -5.11 4.35 -19.21
N ALA A 71 -4.27 3.40 -19.63
CA ALA A 71 -4.36 2.01 -19.19
C ALA A 71 -4.01 1.83 -17.70
N THR A 72 -3.04 2.59 -17.19
CA THR A 72 -2.55 2.50 -15.80
C THR A 72 -3.26 3.44 -14.82
N ALA A 73 -3.99 4.46 -15.31
CA ALA A 73 -4.76 5.37 -14.47
C ALA A 73 -5.83 4.65 -13.62
N ASN A 74 -6.42 3.57 -14.12
CA ASN A 74 -7.45 2.79 -13.39
C ASN A 74 -6.87 1.82 -12.36
N THR A 75 -5.58 1.44 -12.44
CA THR A 75 -4.95 0.55 -11.47
C THR A 75 -4.41 1.29 -10.25
N ASN A 76 -4.08 2.57 -10.40
CA ASN A 76 -3.48 3.39 -9.33
C ASN A 76 -4.50 4.10 -8.42
N SER A 77 -5.81 3.91 -8.63
CA SER A 77 -6.86 4.51 -7.80
C SER A 77 -7.18 3.72 -6.53
N ILE A 78 -6.37 2.72 -6.15
CA ILE A 78 -6.46 2.13 -4.81
C ILE A 78 -5.95 3.20 -3.83
N ARG A 79 -6.87 4.07 -3.39
CA ARG A 79 -6.67 4.95 -2.24
C ARG A 79 -6.37 4.05 -1.05
N THR A 80 -5.10 3.84 -0.75
CA THR A 80 -4.68 3.32 0.54
C THR A 80 -5.18 4.32 1.58
N LEU A 81 -6.23 3.95 2.30
CA LEU A 81 -6.76 4.70 3.43
C LEU A 81 -5.68 4.68 4.52
N ILE A 82 -4.78 5.66 4.51
CA ILE A 82 -3.82 5.84 5.59
C ILE A 82 -4.60 6.38 6.78
N VAL A 83 -5.11 5.47 7.62
CA VAL A 83 -5.73 5.84 8.90
C VAL A 83 -4.59 6.28 9.83
N PRO A 84 -4.61 7.51 10.38
CA PRO A 84 -3.56 7.95 11.29
C PRO A 84 -3.67 7.20 12.63
N LEU A 85 -2.85 6.16 12.79
CA LEU A 85 -2.79 5.30 14.00
C LEU A 85 -2.18 5.99 15.23
N GLN A 86 -1.95 7.31 15.18
CA GLN A 86 -1.18 8.03 16.20
C GLN A 86 -1.96 8.34 17.47
N ARG A 87 -3.31 8.35 17.44
CA ARG A 87 -4.12 8.62 18.65
C ARG A 87 -4.25 7.42 19.59
N SER A 88 -4.10 6.19 19.09
CA SER A 88 -4.24 4.97 19.91
C SER A 88 -2.97 4.66 20.73
N ALA A 89 -1.79 4.90 20.16
CA ALA A 89 -0.52 4.58 20.81
C ALA A 89 -0.21 5.43 22.05
N ILE A 90 -0.71 6.66 22.13
CA ILE A 90 -0.46 7.56 23.26
C ILE A 90 -1.26 7.13 24.50
N VAL A 91 -2.48 6.62 24.31
CA VAL A 91 -3.36 6.20 25.40
C VAL A 91 -2.85 4.92 26.07
N SER A 92 -2.28 3.98 25.30
CA SER A 92 -1.74 2.73 25.86
C SER A 92 -0.49 2.93 26.71
N ILE A 93 0.40 3.84 26.30
CA ILE A 93 1.63 4.16 27.07
C ILE A 93 1.29 4.82 28.41
N ALA A 94 0.33 5.74 28.42
CA ALA A 94 -0.10 6.42 29.65
C ALA A 94 -0.71 5.43 30.67
N ALA A 95 -1.55 4.50 30.21
CA ALA A 95 -2.18 3.51 31.09
C ALA A 95 -1.15 2.54 31.70
N ALA A 96 -0.16 2.09 30.91
CA ALA A 96 0.91 1.22 31.40
C ALA A 96 1.79 1.92 32.45
N GLY A 97 2.11 3.20 32.26
CA GLY A 97 2.88 3.98 33.23
C GLY A 97 2.17 4.15 34.58
N VAL A 98 0.86 4.41 34.57
CA VAL A 98 0.06 4.53 35.80
C VAL A 98 0.00 3.20 36.55
N ALA A 99 -0.22 2.08 35.84
CA ALA A 99 -0.27 0.76 36.47
C ALA A 99 1.07 0.37 37.13
N LEU A 100 2.19 0.59 36.44
CA LEU A 100 3.53 0.33 36.99
C LEU A 100 3.84 1.24 38.18
N GLY A 101 3.45 2.52 38.11
CA GLY A 101 3.61 3.46 39.22
C GLY A 101 2.84 3.05 40.47
N ILE A 102 1.59 2.57 40.33
CA ILE A 102 0.80 2.08 41.45
C ILE A 102 1.45 0.85 42.08
N VAL A 103 1.90 -0.13 41.29
CA VAL A 103 2.55 -1.35 41.81
C VAL A 103 3.86 -1.04 42.53
N MET A 104 4.70 -0.17 41.97
CA MET A 104 5.94 0.24 42.63
C MET A 104 5.67 1.08 43.89
N GLY A 105 4.66 1.96 43.86
CA GLY A 105 4.25 2.76 45.02
C GLY A 105 3.71 1.91 46.17
N THR A 106 2.89 0.89 45.88
CA THR A 106 2.35 -0.01 46.92
C THR A 106 3.44 -0.91 47.51
N LEU A 107 4.35 -1.45 46.69
CA LEU A 107 5.50 -2.22 47.18
C LEU A 107 6.40 -1.37 48.09
N LEU A 108 6.70 -0.13 47.68
CA LEU A 108 7.55 0.78 48.47
C LEU A 108 6.87 1.20 49.79
N SER A 109 5.57 1.54 49.74
CA SER A 109 4.77 1.85 50.94
C SER A 109 4.70 0.67 51.91
N THR A 110 4.54 -0.56 51.40
CA THR A 110 4.48 -1.77 52.22
C THR A 110 5.84 -2.08 52.85
N SER A 111 6.93 -1.89 52.10
CA SER A 111 8.30 -2.05 52.62
C SER A 111 8.69 -1.00 53.66
N SER A 112 8.10 0.21 53.58
CA SER A 112 8.35 1.30 54.53
C SER A 112 7.58 1.12 55.85
N GLN A 113 6.50 0.34 55.85
CA GLN A 113 5.66 0.12 57.03
C GLN A 113 6.26 -0.89 58.03
N SER A 114 7.30 -1.62 57.64
CA SER A 114 8.03 -2.55 58.52
C SER A 114 9.13 -1.88 59.38
N THR A 115 9.28 -0.56 59.37
CA THR A 115 10.30 0.14 60.18
C THR A 115 9.84 1.46 60.80
N ILE A 116 8.54 1.70 60.94
CA ILE A 116 8.01 2.88 61.66
C ILE A 116 6.90 2.45 62.63
N ASN A 117 7.26 1.79 63.75
CA ASN A 117 6.43 1.80 64.96
C ASN A 117 7.13 1.26 66.24
N THR A 118 8.22 1.88 66.67
CA THR A 118 8.80 1.60 68.02
C THR A 118 9.29 2.84 68.77
N ASN A 119 9.20 4.04 68.18
CA ASN A 119 9.73 5.26 68.82
C ASN A 119 8.66 6.11 69.51
N SER A 120 7.36 5.95 69.20
CA SER A 120 6.31 6.79 69.80
C SER A 120 6.10 6.52 71.29
N GLU A 121 6.23 5.28 71.73
CA GLU A 121 6.07 4.92 73.15
C GLU A 121 7.24 5.43 74.01
N TYR A 122 8.45 5.52 73.45
CA TYR A 122 9.63 6.02 74.16
C TYR A 122 9.59 7.54 74.44
N TYR A 123 9.12 8.34 73.47
CA TYR A 123 9.01 9.79 73.67
C TYR A 123 7.91 10.18 74.66
N LEU A 124 6.81 9.42 74.71
CA LEU A 124 5.74 9.64 75.69
C LEU A 124 6.20 9.38 77.12
N GLN A 125 7.02 8.35 77.32
CA GLN A 125 7.55 8.02 78.64
C GLN A 125 8.53 9.09 79.16
N LEU A 126 9.38 9.64 78.28
CA LEU A 126 10.26 10.76 78.63
C LEU A 126 9.47 12.04 78.94
N ALA A 127 8.41 12.34 78.18
CA ALA A 127 7.60 13.52 78.43
C ALA A 127 6.93 13.49 79.82
N GLU A 128 6.40 12.33 80.24
CA GLU A 128 5.82 12.14 81.57
C GLU A 128 6.87 12.27 82.69
N ASP A 129 8.11 11.79 82.48
CA ASP A 129 9.19 11.91 83.47
C ASP A 129 9.63 13.36 83.72
N TYR A 130 9.58 14.24 82.71
CA TYR A 130 10.00 15.65 82.85
C TYR A 130 8.85 16.61 83.22
N PHE A 131 7.63 16.30 82.80
CA PHE A 131 6.44 17.12 83.04
C PHE A 131 5.30 16.24 83.54
N PRO A 132 5.37 15.75 84.79
CA PRO A 132 4.38 14.81 85.28
C PRO A 132 3.02 15.50 85.35
N SER A 133 1.97 14.82 84.91
CA SER A 133 0.63 15.40 84.77
C SER A 133 -0.03 15.79 86.11
N ASN A 134 0.66 15.56 87.22
CA ASN A 134 0.25 15.90 88.59
C ASN A 134 0.94 17.18 89.11
N LEU A 135 1.71 17.88 88.28
CA LEU A 135 2.30 19.16 88.67
C LEU A 135 1.22 20.26 88.69
N TYR A 136 1.02 20.87 89.87
CA TYR A 136 0.13 22.00 90.08
C TYR A 136 0.39 23.11 89.05
N SER A 137 -0.60 23.36 88.19
CA SER A 137 -0.57 24.45 87.20
C SER A 137 -1.24 25.69 87.81
N PRO A 138 -0.53 26.82 87.96
CA PRO A 138 -1.11 28.05 88.50
C PRO A 138 -2.18 28.69 87.60
N TYR A 139 -2.45 28.10 86.43
CA TYR A 139 -3.41 28.59 85.44
C TYR A 139 -4.77 27.89 85.47
N GLU A 140 -4.94 26.82 86.25
CA GLU A 140 -6.25 26.14 86.40
C GLU A 140 -7.25 26.91 87.27
N GLU A 141 -6.78 27.82 88.13
CA GLU A 141 -7.65 28.61 89.03
C GLU A 141 -8.35 29.80 88.35
N LEU A 142 -8.03 30.09 87.07
CA LEU A 142 -8.66 31.20 86.33
C LEU A 142 -9.96 30.81 85.60
N GLU A 143 -10.34 29.54 85.58
CA GLU A 143 -11.53 29.05 84.85
C GLU A 143 -12.81 28.92 85.72
N ASN A 144 -12.75 29.23 87.02
CA ASN A 144 -13.86 29.07 87.97
C ASN A 144 -14.39 30.39 88.59
N ASN A 145 -14.18 31.54 87.94
CA ASN A 145 -14.82 32.82 88.33
C ASN A 145 -15.65 33.42 87.19
N ASP A 146 -16.70 32.71 86.79
CA ASP A 146 -17.92 33.29 86.19
C ASP A 146 -19.12 32.96 87.10
#